data_AF-A0A8B6FCT4-F1
#
_entry.id   AF-A0A8B6FCT4-F1
#
_cell.length_a   1.000
_cell.length_b   1.000
_cell.length_c   1.000
_cell.angle_alpha   90.00
_cell.angle_beta   90.00
_cell.angle_gamma   90.00
#
_symmetry.space_group_name_H-M   'P 1'
#
loop_
_entity.id
_entity.type
_entity.pdbx_description
1 polymer ?
#
loop_
_entity_poly.entity_id
_entity_poly.type
_entity_poly.pdbx_seq_one_letter_code
_entity_poly.pdbx_strand_id
1 'polypeptide(L)'
;MLGLFLFNDALVITRRTDRHYPFSRAIEHTYRFEVSLSLNRIKISEIPDSKYIQNGFLLETAKREWYCSAESDEERYNWIQLVQQTIRTAI
;
A
#
# COMPACT_ATOMS: atom_id res chain seq x y z
N MET A 1 -4.00 5.30 -9.66
CA MET A 1 -2.93 4.80 -8.75
C MET A 1 -3.58 4.01 -7.61
N LEU A 2 -2.87 3.09 -6.97
CA LEU A 2 -3.38 2.46 -5.74
C LEU A 2 -3.11 3.40 -4.55
N GLY A 3 -4.06 3.49 -3.63
CA GLY A 3 -3.88 4.16 -2.34
C GLY A 3 -3.88 3.13 -1.23
N LEU A 4 -2.84 3.12 -0.40
CA LEU A 4 -2.71 2.27 0.77
C LEU A 4 -2.95 3.13 2.03
N PHE A 5 -3.90 2.72 2.86
CA PHE A 5 -4.25 3.39 4.11
C PHE A 5 -4.08 2.43 5.27
N LEU A 6 -3.13 2.71 6.14
CA LEU A 6 -2.83 1.90 7.32
C LEU A 6 -3.63 2.42 8.52
N PHE A 7 -4.49 1.57 9.05
CA PHE A 7 -5.19 1.76 10.33
C PHE A 7 -4.55 0.87 11.39
N ASN A 8 -4.97 1.04 12.64
CA ASN A 8 -4.46 0.26 13.78
C ASN A 8 -4.79 -1.23 13.72
N ASP A 9 -5.86 -1.63 13.03
CA ASP A 9 -6.34 -3.01 12.94
C ASP A 9 -6.44 -3.54 11.49
N ALA A 10 -6.35 -2.66 10.50
CA ALA A 10 -6.49 -3.00 9.09
C ALA A 10 -5.59 -2.17 8.15
N LEU A 11 -5.18 -2.78 7.04
CA LEU A 11 -4.62 -2.10 5.87
C LEU A 11 -5.68 -2.07 4.77
N VAL A 12 -6.10 -0.86 4.38
CA VAL A 12 -7.11 -0.64 3.34
C VAL A 12 -6.44 -0.28 2.03
N ILE A 13 -6.78 -1.03 0.99
CA ILE A 13 -6.35 -0.77 -0.38
C ILE A 13 -7.51 -0.10 -1.12
N THR A 14 -7.17 0.98 -1.81
CA THR A 14 -8.10 1.77 -2.62
C THR A 14 -7.53 2.00 -4.01
N ARG A 15 -8.41 2.34 -4.96
CA ARG A 15 -8.04 2.85 -6.26
C ARG A 15 -8.29 4.35 -6.30
N ARG A 16 -7.23 5.12 -6.51
CA ARG A 16 -7.30 6.57 -6.71
C ARG A 16 -7.56 6.90 -8.18
N THR A 17 -8.60 7.70 -8.40
CA THR A 17 -8.94 8.34 -9.67
C THR A 17 -8.84 9.84 -9.51
N ASP A 18 -8.06 10.47 -10.37
CA ASP A 18 -7.79 11.91 -10.31
C ASP A 18 -8.59 12.60 -11.43
N ARG A 19 -9.46 13.54 -11.06
CA ARG A 19 -10.24 14.35 -12.01
C ARG A 19 -9.73 15.79 -11.99
N HIS A 20 -9.31 16.26 -13.16
CA HIS A 20 -8.83 17.63 -13.36
C HIS A 20 -9.96 18.49 -13.90
N TYR A 21 -10.16 19.67 -13.31
CA TYR A 21 -11.16 20.63 -13.80
C TYR A 21 -10.50 21.65 -14.73
N PRO A 22 -10.99 21.80 -15.98
CA PRO A 22 -10.45 22.76 -16.93
C PRO A 22 -10.42 24.18 -16.36
N PHE A 23 -9.35 24.93 -16.66
CA PHE A 23 -9.19 26.33 -16.26
C PHE A 23 -9.21 26.60 -14.74
N SER A 24 -9.03 25.57 -13.93
CA SER A 24 -8.88 25.69 -12.48
C SER A 24 -7.68 24.88 -11.99
N ARG A 25 -7.16 25.23 -10.81
CA ARG A 25 -6.13 24.43 -10.13
C ARG A 25 -6.72 23.34 -9.24
N ALA A 26 -8.03 23.16 -9.23
CA ALA A 26 -8.68 22.14 -8.42
C ALA A 26 -8.50 20.76 -9.06
N ILE A 27 -8.05 19.81 -8.24
CA ILE A 27 -7.98 18.38 -8.59
C ILE A 27 -8.86 17.64 -7.59
N GLU A 28 -9.82 16.87 -8.09
CA GLU A 28 -10.64 15.98 -7.27
C GLU A 28 -9.96 14.60 -7.22
N HIS A 29 -9.58 14.19 -6.02
CA HIS A 29 -9.03 12.86 -5.76
C HIS A 29 -10.14 11.97 -5.22
N THR A 30 -10.59 11.01 -6.03
CA THR A 30 -11.58 10.02 -5.62
C THR A 30 -10.89 8.71 -5.26
N TYR A 31 -11.09 8.23 -4.03
CA TYR A 31 -10.57 6.94 -3.57
C TYR A 31 -11.69 5.92 -3.50
N ARG A 32 -11.67 4.95 -4.41
CA ARG A 32 -12.62 3.84 -4.41
C ARG A 32 -12.07 2.69 -3.59
N PHE A 33 -12.84 2.20 -2.63
CA PHE A 33 -12.48 1.02 -1.85
C PHE A 33 -12.32 -0.22 -2.74
N GLU A 34 -11.25 -0.99 -2.52
CA GLU A 34 -10.99 -2.26 -3.22
C GLU A 34 -10.99 -3.43 -2.22
N VAL A 35 -10.19 -3.34 -1.15
CA VAL A 35 -10.11 -4.41 -0.15
C VAL A 35 -9.64 -3.86 1.21
N SER A 36 -10.09 -4.50 2.29
CA SER A 36 -9.59 -4.29 3.65
C SER A 36 -8.92 -5.57 4.13
N LEU A 37 -7.69 -5.45 4.61
CA LEU A 37 -6.86 -6.55 5.09
C LEU A 37 -6.66 -6.41 6.60
N SER A 38 -7.10 -7.39 7.37
CA SER A 38 -6.82 -7.41 8.81
C SER A 38 -5.31 -7.59 9.05
N LEU A 39 -4.73 -6.74 9.91
CA LEU A 39 -3.29 -6.80 10.23
C LEU A 39 -2.88 -8.13 10.89
N ASN A 40 -3.81 -8.79 11.58
CA ASN A 40 -3.56 -10.08 12.22
C ASN A 40 -3.35 -11.22 11.22
N ARG A 41 -3.69 -11.00 9.94
CA ARG A 41 -3.65 -12.02 8.87
C ARG A 41 -2.78 -11.63 7.68
N ILE A 42 -2.16 -10.46 7.73
CA ILE A 42 -1.30 -9.96 6.66
C ILE A 42 0.16 -10.22 7.04
N LYS A 43 0.97 -10.55 6.04
CA LYS A 43 2.42 -10.53 6.13
C LYS A 43 2.97 -9.60 5.07
N ILE A 44 4.09 -8.98 5.39
CA ILE A 44 4.79 -8.08 4.48
C ILE A 44 6.25 -8.51 4.39
N SER A 45 6.76 -8.63 3.17
CA SER A 45 8.13 -9.03 2.86
C SER A 45 8.72 -8.19 1.74
N GLU A 46 10.04 -8.07 1.73
CA GLU A 46 10.79 -7.39 0.68
C GLU A 46 10.88 -8.27 -0.57
N ILE A 47 10.81 -7.62 -1.74
CA ILE A 47 11.12 -8.25 -3.01
C ILE A 47 12.47 -7.70 -3.48
N PRO A 48 13.48 -8.56 -3.74
CA PRO A 48 14.76 -8.11 -4.27
C PRO A 48 14.62 -7.36 -5.59
N ASP A 49 15.43 -6.34 -5.76
CA ASP A 49 15.47 -5.57 -6.99
C ASP A 49 15.83 -6.45 -8.19
N SER A 50 15.13 -6.21 -9.30
CA SER A 50 15.34 -6.91 -10.55
C SER A 50 15.12 -5.97 -11.73
N LYS A 51 15.35 -6.47 -12.95
CA LYS A 51 15.03 -5.73 -14.18
C LYS A 51 13.54 -5.38 -14.34
N TYR A 52 12.65 -5.95 -13.53
CA TYR A 52 11.19 -5.77 -13.67
C TYR A 52 10.53 -5.05 -12.49
N ILE A 53 11.18 -5.05 -11.33
CA ILE A 53 10.66 -4.39 -10.14
C ILE A 53 11.84 -3.79 -9.38
N GLN A 54 11.67 -2.54 -8.97
CA GLN A 54 12.58 -1.80 -8.11
C GLN A 54 11.80 -1.38 -6.88
N ASN A 55 12.46 -1.35 -5.73
CA ASN A 55 11.85 -0.99 -4.45
C ASN A 55 10.57 -1.82 -4.16
N GLY A 56 10.63 -3.12 -4.44
CA GLY A 56 9.47 -4.01 -4.38
C GLY A 56 9.17 -4.52 -2.97
N PHE A 57 7.89 -4.72 -2.67
CA PHE A 57 7.44 -5.42 -1.48
C PHE A 57 6.17 -6.22 -1.75
N LEU A 58 6.01 -7.32 -1.05
CA LEU A 58 4.87 -8.23 -1.16
C LEU A 58 3.99 -8.08 0.08
N LEU A 59 2.71 -7.83 -0.12
CA LEU A 59 1.68 -8.02 0.89
C LEU A 59 0.99 -9.36 0.62
N GLU A 60 0.96 -10.24 1.60
CA GLU A 60 0.32 -11.54 1.46
C GLU A 60 -0.65 -11.83 2.59
N THR A 61 -1.71 -12.53 2.23
CA THR A 61 -2.65 -13.18 3.16
C THR A 61 -2.76 -14.64 2.75
N ALA A 62 -3.41 -15.46 3.57
CA ALA A 62 -3.59 -16.88 3.25
C ALA A 62 -4.28 -17.19 1.91
N LYS A 63 -4.93 -16.20 1.25
CA LYS A 63 -5.69 -16.40 0.01
C LYS A 63 -5.25 -15.51 -1.16
N ARG A 64 -4.44 -14.48 -0.92
CA ARG A 64 -4.18 -13.40 -1.89
C ARG A 64 -2.82 -12.78 -1.64
N GLU A 65 -2.23 -12.32 -2.73
CA GLU A 65 -0.95 -11.64 -2.79
C GLU A 65 -1.11 -10.32 -3.54
N TRP A 66 -0.38 -9.28 -3.11
CA TRP A 66 -0.27 -8.00 -3.78
C TRP A 66 1.20 -7.61 -3.88
N TYR A 67 1.67 -7.52 -5.12
CA TYR A 67 3.01 -7.07 -5.45
C TYR A 67 2.97 -5.55 -5.59
N CYS A 68 3.73 -4.86 -4.74
CA CYS A 68 3.79 -3.42 -4.68
C CYS A 68 5.22 -2.92 -4.93
N SER A 69 5.33 -1.70 -5.44
CA SER A 69 6.60 -1.02 -5.68
C SER A 69 6.44 0.42 -5.20
N ALA A 70 7.41 0.89 -4.43
CA ALA A 70 7.47 2.26 -3.94
C ALA A 70 8.29 3.17 -4.88
N GLU A 71 8.12 4.48 -4.76
CA GLU A 71 8.83 5.44 -5.60
C GLU A 71 10.33 5.50 -5.24
N SER A 72 10.68 5.16 -4.00
CA SER A 72 12.06 5.10 -3.51
C SER A 72 12.30 3.95 -2.52
N ASP A 73 13.57 3.61 -2.31
CA ASP A 73 13.96 2.58 -1.32
C ASP A 73 13.63 3.02 0.11
N GLU A 74 13.79 4.31 0.42
CA GLU A 74 13.41 4.88 1.72
C GLU A 74 11.90 4.73 1.96
N GLU A 75 11.08 5.04 0.94
CA GLU A 75 9.63 4.87 1.04
C GLU A 75 9.25 3.39 1.23
N ARG A 76 9.88 2.47 0.50
CA ARG A 76 9.71 1.02 0.68
C ARG A 76 10.06 0.60 2.11
N TYR A 77 11.23 1.01 2.61
CA TYR A 77 11.68 0.68 3.95
C TYR A 77 10.68 1.18 4.99
N ASN A 78 10.25 2.44 4.89
CA ASN A 78 9.27 3.05 5.78
C ASN A 78 7.94 2.29 5.76
N TRP A 79 7.43 1.92 4.59
CA TRP A 79 6.21 1.11 4.47
C TRP A 79 6.35 -0.24 5.16
N ILE A 80 7.44 -0.98 4.90
CA ILE A 80 7.66 -2.29 5.51
C ILE A 80 7.76 -2.17 7.03
N GLN A 81 8.59 -1.24 7.53
CA GLN A 81 8.77 -1.05 8.97
C GLN A 81 7.48 -0.64 9.67
N LEU A 82 6.75 0.34 9.14
CA LEU A 82 5.53 0.84 9.77
C LEU A 82 4.44 -0.23 9.82
N VAL A 83 4.24 -0.98 8.73
CA VAL A 83 3.26 -2.08 8.69
C VAL A 83 3.67 -3.19 9.66
N GLN A 84 4.95 -3.60 9.68
CA GLN A 84 5.42 -4.63 10.63
C GLN A 84 5.27 -4.20 12.09
N GLN A 85 5.57 -2.93 12.40
CA GLN A 85 5.39 -2.39 13.75
C GLN A 85 3.91 -2.36 14.14
N THR A 86 3.04 -1.97 13.21
CA THR A 86 1.60 -1.91 13.47
C THR A 86 1.03 -3.31 13.67
N ILE A 87 1.44 -4.30 12.87
CA ILE A 87 1.06 -5.71 13.07
C ILE A 87 1.50 -6.21 14.45
N ARG A 88 2.72 -5.88 14.90
CA ARG A 88 3.23 -6.28 16.22
C ARG A 88 2.46 -5.66 17.39
N THR A 89 1.89 -4.47 17.19
CA THR A 89 1.16 -3.72 18.24
C THR A 89 -0.34 -3.97 18.23
N ALA A 90 -0.88 -4.48 17.12
CA ALA A 90 -2.28 -4.86 16.97
C ALA A 90 -2.64 -6.22 17.61
N ILE A 91 -1.63 -6.97 18.07
CA ILE A 91 -1.74 -8.29 18.72
C ILE A 91 -1.89 -8.13 20.23
#